data_AF-A0A6D0IY62-F1
#
_entry.id   AF-A0A6D0IY62-F1
#
_cell.length_a   1.000
_cell.length_b   1.000
_cell.length_c   1.000
_cell.angle_alpha   90.00
_cell.angle_beta   90.00
_cell.angle_gamma   90.00
#
_symmetry.space_group_name_H-M   'P 1'
#
loop_
_entity.id
_entity.type
_entity.pdbx_description
1 polymer ?
#
loop_
_entity_poly.entity_id
_entity_poly.type
_entity_poly.pdbx_seq_one_letter_code
_entity_poly.pdbx_strand_id
1 'polypeptide(L)'
;TEGTGVNVYTHGEMLPAHGYPELRKFKHLVGNYGSGWQNQQVEFARFPGPIVMTSNCIIDPTVGAYDDRIWTRSIVGWPGVRHLDGEDFSAVIAQAQQMAGFPYSEIPHLITVGFGRQTLLGAADTLIDLVSREKLRHIFLLGGCDGARGERHYFTDFATSVPDDCLILTLAC
;
A
#
# COMPACT_ATOMS: atom_id res chain seq x y z
N THR A 1 -0.76 -15.27 -8.69
CA THR A 1 0.45 -16.00 -9.09
C THR A 1 0.50 -17.36 -8.42
N GLU A 2 -0.66 -18.00 -8.26
CA GLU A 2 -0.76 -19.24 -7.48
C GLU A 2 -0.04 -20.38 -8.20
N GLY A 3 0.73 -21.17 -7.44
CA GLY A 3 1.48 -22.30 -7.99
C GLY A 3 2.75 -21.94 -8.78
N THR A 4 3.09 -20.65 -8.94
CA THR A 4 4.27 -20.24 -9.74
C THR A 4 5.54 -20.02 -8.91
N GLY A 5 5.44 -20.08 -7.58
CA GLY A 5 6.54 -19.73 -6.66
C GLY A 5 6.81 -18.24 -6.52
N VAL A 6 5.99 -17.37 -7.10
CA VAL A 6 6.14 -15.91 -7.05
C VAL A 6 5.20 -15.32 -6.00
N ASN A 7 5.79 -14.65 -5.01
CA ASN A 7 5.06 -13.86 -4.02
C ASN A 7 4.62 -12.50 -4.59
N VAL A 8 3.51 -11.99 -4.07
CA VAL A 8 2.91 -10.71 -4.40
C VAL A 8 2.98 -9.81 -3.17
N TYR A 9 3.40 -8.56 -3.40
CA TYR A 9 3.41 -7.49 -2.42
C TYR A 9 2.60 -6.31 -2.95
N THR A 10 1.91 -5.63 -2.06
CA THR A 10 1.25 -4.35 -2.35
C THR A 10 2.22 -3.19 -2.08
N HIS A 11 1.95 -2.02 -2.64
CA HIS A 11 2.67 -0.77 -2.35
C HIS A 11 1.66 0.39 -2.34
N GLY A 12 1.90 1.40 -1.51
CA GLY A 12 1.08 2.61 -1.44
C GLY A 12 -0.42 2.31 -1.29
N GLU A 13 -1.23 2.82 -2.23
CA GLU A 13 -2.69 2.68 -2.21
C GLU A 13 -3.22 1.26 -2.45
N MET A 14 -2.33 0.28 -2.69
CA MET A 14 -2.72 -1.13 -2.72
C MET A 14 -2.73 -1.79 -1.33
N LEU A 15 -2.23 -1.13 -0.28
CA LEU A 15 -2.28 -1.63 1.11
C LEU A 15 -3.69 -2.10 1.56
N PRO A 16 -4.80 -1.40 1.23
CA PRO A 16 -6.15 -1.84 1.60
C PRO A 16 -6.55 -3.21 1.05
N ALA A 17 -5.87 -3.75 0.03
CA ALA A 17 -6.13 -5.08 -0.51
C ALA A 17 -6.08 -6.17 0.59
N HIS A 18 -5.24 -5.98 1.61
CA HIS A 18 -5.12 -6.90 2.76
C HIS A 18 -6.34 -6.89 3.69
N GLY A 19 -7.23 -5.91 3.56
CA GLY A 19 -8.52 -5.85 4.27
C GLY A 19 -9.63 -6.67 3.60
N TYR A 20 -9.44 -7.18 2.38
CA TYR A 20 -10.47 -7.90 1.63
C TYR A 20 -10.35 -9.43 1.81
N PRO A 21 -11.40 -10.11 2.33
CA PRO A 21 -11.36 -11.55 2.58
C PRO A 21 -11.02 -12.41 1.37
N GLU A 22 -11.56 -12.05 0.19
CA GLU A 22 -11.33 -12.79 -1.06
C GLU A 22 -9.91 -12.69 -1.59
N LEU A 23 -9.15 -11.67 -1.19
CA LEU A 23 -7.72 -11.56 -1.52
C LEU A 23 -6.87 -12.22 -0.44
N ARG A 24 -7.27 -12.11 0.83
CA ARG A 24 -6.55 -12.66 1.97
C ARG A 24 -6.43 -14.20 1.96
N LYS A 25 -7.31 -14.89 1.21
CA LYS A 25 -7.22 -16.35 1.05
C LYS A 25 -5.93 -16.80 0.32
N PHE A 26 -5.30 -15.92 -0.46
CA PHE A 26 -4.09 -16.24 -1.21
C PHE A 26 -2.85 -16.07 -0.35
N LYS A 27 -2.24 -17.18 0.10
CA LYS A 27 -1.03 -17.17 0.95
C LYS A 27 0.19 -16.49 0.32
N HIS A 28 0.21 -16.38 -1.01
CA HIS A 28 1.28 -15.73 -1.77
C HIS A 28 1.09 -14.21 -1.88
N LEU A 29 -0.01 -13.64 -1.36
CA LEU A 29 -0.11 -12.21 -1.06
C LEU A 29 0.50 -11.97 0.32
N VAL A 30 1.78 -11.59 0.36
CA VAL A 30 2.60 -11.68 1.57
C VAL A 30 2.46 -10.46 2.48
N GLY A 31 2.40 -9.26 1.90
CA GLY A 31 2.34 -8.03 2.68
C GLY A 31 2.36 -6.77 1.82
N ASN A 32 2.57 -5.64 2.48
CA ASN A 32 2.83 -4.36 1.84
C ASN A 32 4.31 -4.02 1.95
N TYR A 33 4.93 -3.63 0.84
CA TYR A 33 6.31 -3.18 0.78
C TYR A 33 6.35 -1.65 0.67
N GLY A 34 7.23 -1.01 1.44
CA GLY A 34 7.43 0.44 1.39
C GLY A 34 6.32 1.25 2.04
N SER A 35 6.19 2.50 1.59
CA SER A 35 5.39 3.56 2.19
C SER A 35 4.63 4.37 1.13
N GLY A 36 4.53 5.69 1.30
CA GLY A 36 3.86 6.59 0.36
C GLY A 36 4.53 6.62 -1.03
N TRP A 37 3.73 6.97 -2.05
CA TRP A 37 4.16 6.93 -3.46
C TRP A 37 5.42 7.76 -3.76
N GLN A 38 5.67 8.82 -3.02
CA GLN A 38 6.84 9.69 -3.20
C GLN A 38 8.17 8.98 -2.91
N ASN A 39 8.16 7.91 -2.11
CA ASN A 39 9.37 7.16 -1.74
C ASN A 39 9.71 6.06 -2.76
N GLN A 40 8.88 5.88 -3.80
CA GLN A 40 9.00 4.75 -4.71
C GLN A 40 10.35 4.70 -5.45
N GLN A 41 11.04 5.82 -5.67
CA GLN A 41 12.36 5.80 -6.32
C GLN A 41 13.39 4.99 -5.52
N VAL A 42 13.37 5.11 -4.19
CA VAL A 42 14.26 4.36 -3.31
C VAL A 42 13.70 2.97 -3.04
N GLU A 43 12.40 2.86 -2.80
CA GLU A 43 11.75 1.60 -2.45
C GLU A 43 11.74 0.63 -3.64
N PHE A 44 11.31 1.06 -4.83
CA PHE A 44 11.30 0.21 -6.02
C PHE A 44 12.70 -0.19 -6.44
N ALA A 45 13.70 0.70 -6.32
CA ALA A 45 15.11 0.35 -6.56
C ALA A 45 15.60 -0.80 -5.66
N ARG A 46 15.12 -0.87 -4.42
CA ARG A 46 15.47 -1.94 -3.46
C ARG A 46 14.58 -3.18 -3.58
N PHE A 47 13.37 -3.05 -4.10
CA PHE A 47 12.47 -4.18 -4.30
C PHE A 47 13.08 -5.18 -5.31
N PRO A 48 13.32 -6.44 -4.96
CA PRO A 48 14.09 -7.37 -5.80
C PRO A 48 13.21 -8.14 -6.81
N GLY A 49 12.17 -7.49 -7.33
CA GLY A 49 11.18 -8.08 -8.23
C GLY A 49 10.65 -7.07 -9.26
N PRO A 50 9.79 -7.51 -10.19
CA PRO A 50 9.10 -6.60 -11.09
C PRO A 50 8.01 -5.81 -10.36
N ILE A 51 7.78 -4.57 -10.80
CA ILE A 51 6.74 -3.68 -10.28
C ILE A 51 5.64 -3.53 -11.33
N VAL A 52 4.37 -3.55 -10.93
CA VAL A 52 3.24 -3.30 -11.83
C VAL A 52 2.46 -2.08 -11.35
N MET A 53 2.46 -1.02 -12.16
CA MET A 53 1.71 0.20 -11.90
C MET A 53 0.31 0.10 -12.52
N THR A 54 -0.70 0.05 -11.66
CA THR A 54 -2.11 -0.07 -12.04
C THR A 54 -2.81 1.28 -12.24
N SER A 55 -2.31 2.31 -11.57
CA SER A 55 -2.80 3.70 -11.60
C SER A 55 -1.63 4.67 -11.34
N ASN A 56 -1.93 5.96 -11.20
CA ASN A 56 -1.01 6.89 -10.54
C ASN A 56 -0.75 6.43 -9.08
N CYS A 57 0.34 6.85 -8.44
CA CYS A 57 1.36 7.81 -8.89
C CYS A 57 2.64 7.10 -9.33
N ILE A 58 2.98 7.16 -10.62
CA ILE A 58 4.30 6.76 -11.14
C ILE A 58 5.23 7.98 -11.16
N ILE A 59 6.47 7.82 -10.72
CA ILE A 59 7.54 8.82 -10.89
C ILE A 59 8.69 8.23 -11.69
N ASP A 60 9.66 9.08 -12.05
CA ASP A 60 10.74 8.70 -12.95
C ASP A 60 11.50 7.44 -12.49
N PRO A 61 11.35 6.30 -13.21
CA PRO A 61 11.96 5.04 -12.84
C PRO A 61 13.45 4.98 -13.14
N THR A 62 13.95 5.86 -14.01
CA THR A 62 15.37 5.90 -14.38
C THR A 62 16.24 6.42 -13.23
N VAL A 63 15.69 7.28 -12.37
CA VAL A 63 16.37 7.81 -11.18
C VAL A 63 16.76 6.69 -10.20
N GLY A 64 15.91 5.66 -10.07
CA GLY A 64 16.18 4.50 -9.24
C GLY A 64 16.73 3.29 -10.00
N ALA A 65 16.97 3.42 -11.31
CA ALA A 65 17.44 2.35 -12.19
C ALA A 65 16.62 1.05 -12.08
N TYR A 66 15.30 1.17 -12.15
CA TYR A 66 14.36 0.03 -12.15
C TYR A 66 13.41 0.07 -13.36
N ASP A 67 13.71 0.90 -14.36
CA ASP A 67 12.96 1.05 -15.61
C ASP A 67 12.91 -0.25 -16.43
N ASP A 68 13.87 -1.16 -16.25
CA ASP A 68 13.92 -2.47 -16.87
C ASP A 68 12.93 -3.48 -16.28
N ARG A 69 12.37 -3.23 -15.09
CA ARG A 69 11.52 -4.18 -14.35
C ARG A 69 10.24 -3.58 -13.78
N ILE A 70 9.98 -2.31 -14.01
CA ILE A 70 8.65 -1.73 -13.85
C ILE A 70 7.81 -1.98 -15.11
N TRP A 71 6.52 -2.18 -14.90
CA TRP A 71 5.51 -2.41 -15.90
C TRP A 71 4.36 -1.44 -15.66
N THR A 72 3.80 -0.91 -16.73
CA THR A 72 2.58 -0.11 -16.69
C THR A 72 1.40 -0.92 -17.21
N ARG A 73 0.17 -0.54 -16.86
CA ARG A 73 -1.05 -1.11 -17.46
C ARG A 73 -2.19 -0.12 -17.43
N SER A 74 -3.29 -0.44 -18.12
CA SER A 74 -4.49 0.40 -18.17
C SER A 74 -4.14 1.80 -18.68
N ILE A 75 -4.50 2.86 -17.95
CA ILE A 75 -4.23 4.25 -18.33
C ILE A 75 -2.80 4.72 -18.00
N VAL A 76 -2.00 3.91 -17.30
CA VAL A 76 -0.63 4.30 -16.89
C VAL A 76 0.33 4.09 -18.04
N GLY A 77 1.22 5.05 -18.27
CA GLY A 77 2.30 4.94 -19.26
C GLY A 77 3.54 5.74 -18.85
N TRP A 78 4.71 5.23 -19.24
CA TRP A 78 5.98 5.93 -19.10
C TRP A 78 6.88 5.59 -20.31
N PRO A 79 7.55 6.57 -20.95
CA PRO A 79 8.39 6.30 -22.11
C PRO A 79 9.49 5.25 -21.83
N GLY A 80 9.58 4.22 -22.67
CA GLY A 80 10.58 3.16 -22.54
C GLY A 80 10.23 2.04 -21.54
N VAL A 81 9.17 2.20 -20.74
CA VAL A 81 8.70 1.18 -19.81
C VAL A 81 7.73 0.22 -20.52
N ARG A 82 7.82 -1.08 -20.21
CA ARG A 82 6.93 -2.09 -20.78
C ARG A 82 5.49 -1.87 -20.32
N HIS A 83 4.53 -2.08 -21.22
CA HIS A 83 3.11 -1.98 -20.95
C HIS A 83 2.45 -3.36 -21.02
N LEU A 84 1.57 -3.67 -20.06
CA LEU A 84 0.77 -4.88 -20.05
C LEU A 84 -0.59 -4.62 -20.66
N ASP A 85 -0.88 -5.33 -21.74
CA ASP A 85 -2.17 -5.30 -22.39
C ASP A 85 -3.11 -6.37 -21.78
N GLY A 86 -4.28 -5.93 -21.32
CA GLY A 86 -5.30 -6.83 -20.77
C GLY A 86 -4.96 -7.42 -19.40
N GLU A 87 -5.22 -8.72 -19.25
CA GLU A 87 -5.17 -9.46 -17.98
C GLU A 87 -4.13 -10.60 -18.00
N ASP A 88 -3.27 -10.65 -19.02
CA ASP A 88 -2.18 -11.64 -19.07
C ASP A 88 -0.94 -11.12 -18.34
N PHE A 89 -0.71 -11.63 -17.14
CA PHE A 89 0.47 -11.32 -16.31
C PHE A 89 1.64 -12.31 -16.53
N SER A 90 1.57 -13.21 -17.51
CA SER A 90 2.56 -14.26 -17.75
C SER A 90 3.99 -13.72 -17.87
N ALA A 91 4.18 -12.61 -18.61
CA ALA A 91 5.49 -12.00 -18.81
C ALA A 91 6.09 -11.41 -17.53
N VAL A 92 5.27 -10.79 -16.67
CA VAL A 92 5.70 -10.27 -15.35
C VAL A 92 6.11 -11.41 -14.45
N ILE A 93 5.32 -12.48 -14.42
CA ILE A 93 5.58 -13.67 -13.60
C ILE A 93 6.88 -14.33 -14.06
N ALA A 94 7.08 -14.49 -15.36
CA ALA A 94 8.31 -15.06 -15.91
C ALA A 94 9.55 -14.21 -15.56
N GLN A 95 9.44 -12.88 -15.60
CA GLN A 95 10.53 -12.02 -15.13
C GLN A 95 10.80 -12.22 -13.64
N ALA A 96 9.76 -12.25 -12.80
CA ALA A 96 9.92 -12.45 -11.35
C ALA A 96 10.63 -13.77 -11.03
N GLN A 97 10.35 -14.83 -11.78
CA GLN A 97 11.00 -16.14 -11.62
C GLN A 97 12.50 -16.14 -11.97
N GLN A 98 12.96 -15.17 -12.77
CA GLN A 98 14.38 -15.00 -13.12
C GLN A 98 15.14 -14.08 -12.15
N MET A 99 14.43 -13.41 -11.23
CA MET A 99 15.02 -12.50 -10.26
C MET A 99 15.36 -13.23 -8.96
N ALA A 100 16.41 -12.77 -8.28
CA ALA A 100 16.90 -13.39 -7.05
C ALA A 100 15.89 -13.34 -5.89
N GLY A 101 14.94 -12.39 -5.93
CA GLY A 101 14.01 -12.15 -4.83
C GLY A 101 14.70 -11.61 -3.58
N PHE A 102 13.99 -11.63 -2.45
CA PHE A 102 14.53 -11.16 -1.18
C PHE A 102 15.61 -12.11 -0.65
N PRO A 103 16.82 -11.64 -0.32
CA PRO A 103 17.89 -12.49 0.20
C PRO A 103 17.65 -12.96 1.63
N TYR A 104 16.78 -12.27 2.38
CA TYR A 104 16.40 -12.60 3.75
C TYR A 104 15.02 -12.00 4.06
N SER A 105 14.41 -12.46 5.14
CA SER A 105 13.20 -11.84 5.70
C SER A 105 13.56 -10.68 6.62
N GLU A 106 12.80 -9.60 6.54
CA GLU A 106 12.87 -8.49 7.50
C GLU A 106 11.88 -8.70 8.66
N ILE A 107 12.09 -7.97 9.77
CA ILE A 107 11.15 -7.99 10.88
C ILE A 107 9.85 -7.33 10.40
N PRO A 108 8.69 -8.02 10.48
CA PRO A 108 7.45 -7.47 9.97
C PRO A 108 6.96 -6.32 10.84
N HIS A 109 6.56 -5.24 10.18
CA HIS A 109 5.78 -4.16 10.79
C HIS A 109 4.29 -4.46 10.57
N LEU A 110 3.55 -4.70 11.66
CA LEU A 110 2.13 -5.05 11.58
C LEU A 110 1.26 -3.80 11.58
N ILE A 111 0.51 -3.61 10.50
CA ILE A 111 -0.47 -2.53 10.35
C ILE A 111 -1.86 -3.16 10.23
N THR A 112 -2.79 -2.74 11.10
CA THR A 112 -4.18 -3.22 11.03
C THR A 112 -4.94 -2.39 10.00
N VAL A 113 -5.55 -3.06 9.04
CA VAL A 113 -6.37 -2.45 7.97
C VAL A 113 -7.74 -3.13 7.91
N GLY A 114 -8.66 -2.60 7.10
CA GLY A 114 -9.97 -3.21 6.87
C GLY A 114 -11.13 -2.60 7.67
N PHE A 115 -10.96 -1.38 8.20
CA PHE A 115 -12.05 -0.58 8.77
C PHE A 115 -12.91 0.09 7.68
N GLY A 116 -13.37 -0.72 6.72
CA GLY A 116 -14.33 -0.28 5.70
C GLY A 116 -15.74 -0.10 6.27
N ARG A 117 -16.67 0.35 5.43
CA ARG A 117 -18.06 0.68 5.84
C ARG A 117 -18.73 -0.39 6.70
N GLN A 118 -18.68 -1.67 6.29
CA GLN A 118 -19.36 -2.74 7.02
C GLN A 118 -18.75 -2.99 8.41
N THR A 119 -17.43 -2.94 8.52
CA THR A 119 -16.71 -3.05 9.79
C THR A 119 -17.09 -1.92 10.73
N LEU A 120 -17.12 -0.68 10.22
CA LEU A 120 -17.52 0.50 11.00
C LEU A 120 -18.98 0.43 11.45
N LEU A 121 -19.90 0.00 10.58
CA LEU A 121 -21.31 -0.21 10.94
C LEU A 121 -21.45 -1.27 12.05
N GLY A 122 -20.65 -2.35 11.99
CA GLY A 122 -20.63 -3.37 13.05
C GLY A 122 -20.08 -2.87 14.39
N ALA A 123 -19.28 -1.81 14.38
CA ALA A 123 -18.73 -1.18 15.59
C ALA A 123 -19.56 0.00 16.11
N ALA A 124 -20.63 0.40 15.41
CA ALA A 124 -21.34 1.64 15.67
C ALA A 124 -21.89 1.75 17.10
N ASP A 125 -22.56 0.71 17.61
CA ASP A 125 -23.11 0.72 18.98
C ASP A 125 -22.02 0.86 20.04
N THR A 126 -20.85 0.25 19.81
CA THR A 126 -19.70 0.37 20.72
C THR A 126 -19.14 1.79 20.71
N LEU A 127 -19.01 2.40 19.53
CA LEU A 127 -18.55 3.79 19.41
C LEU A 127 -19.54 4.76 20.07
N ILE A 128 -20.84 4.55 19.89
CA ILE A 128 -21.89 5.36 20.54
C ILE A 128 -21.80 5.25 22.06
N ASP A 129 -21.64 4.03 22.59
CA ASP A 129 -21.48 3.80 24.04
C ASP A 129 -20.23 4.53 24.59
N LEU A 130 -19.08 4.41 23.90
CA LEU A 130 -17.84 5.07 24.31
C LEU A 130 -17.96 6.60 24.33
N VAL A 131 -18.63 7.19 23.33
CA VAL A 131 -18.91 8.63 23.30
C VAL A 131 -19.86 9.02 24.44
N SER A 132 -20.94 8.26 24.65
CA SER A 132 -21.93 8.56 25.69
C SER A 132 -21.37 8.49 27.11
N ARG A 133 -20.33 7.68 27.33
CA ARG A 133 -19.62 7.54 28.60
C ARG A 133 -18.41 8.46 28.71
N GLU A 134 -18.25 9.40 27.77
CA GLU A 134 -17.13 10.34 27.71
C GLU A 134 -15.74 9.65 27.66
N LYS A 135 -15.69 8.40 27.19
CA LYS A 135 -14.44 7.64 27.00
C LYS A 135 -13.81 7.85 25.63
N LEU A 136 -14.60 8.32 24.67
CA LEU A 136 -14.14 8.74 23.36
C LEU A 136 -14.56 10.20 23.15
N ARG A 137 -13.60 11.12 23.25
CA ARG A 137 -13.86 12.56 23.19
C ARG A 137 -14.02 13.07 21.76
N HIS A 138 -13.23 12.56 20.83
CA HIS A 138 -13.24 13.05 19.45
C HIS A 138 -12.80 12.01 18.43
N ILE A 139 -13.32 12.10 17.21
CA ILE A 139 -12.85 11.35 16.05
C ILE A 139 -12.32 12.35 15.02
N PHE A 140 -11.03 12.35 14.77
CA PHE A 140 -10.39 13.16 13.75
C PHE A 140 -10.36 12.43 12.42
N LEU A 141 -10.67 13.13 11.33
CA LEU A 141 -10.47 12.61 9.98
C LEU A 141 -9.14 13.12 9.43
N LEU A 142 -8.16 12.21 9.32
CA LEU A 142 -6.87 12.45 8.66
C LEU A 142 -6.81 11.55 7.43
N GLY A 143 -7.50 11.93 6.37
CA GLY A 143 -7.45 11.23 5.08
C GLY A 143 -6.91 12.12 3.97
N GLY A 144 -6.66 11.53 2.80
CA GLY A 144 -6.26 12.25 1.60
C GLY A 144 -4.94 11.75 1.02
N CYS A 145 -4.35 12.54 0.13
CA CYS A 145 -3.12 12.14 -0.56
C CYS A 145 -1.86 12.74 0.06
N ASP A 146 -0.88 11.89 0.35
CA ASP A 146 0.45 12.32 0.77
C ASP A 146 1.28 12.93 -0.38
N GLY A 147 2.47 13.48 -0.07
CA GLY A 147 3.39 14.01 -1.07
C GLY A 147 4.76 14.38 -0.53
N ALA A 148 5.64 14.86 -1.41
CA ALA A 148 7.07 15.03 -1.11
C ALA A 148 7.45 16.30 -0.31
N ARG A 149 6.48 17.14 0.06
CA ARG A 149 6.75 18.42 0.73
C ARG A 149 7.05 18.22 2.21
N GLY A 150 8.17 18.76 2.68
CA GLY A 150 8.61 18.62 4.07
C GLY A 150 7.59 19.13 5.08
N GLU A 151 6.78 20.14 4.74
CA GLU A 151 5.73 20.68 5.61
C GLU A 151 4.64 19.65 5.99
N ARG A 152 4.56 18.52 5.28
CA ARG A 152 3.64 17.43 5.62
C ARG A 152 4.01 16.69 6.91
N HIS A 153 5.19 16.94 7.50
CA HIS A 153 5.51 16.50 8.87
C HIS A 153 4.45 16.95 9.88
N TYR A 154 3.75 18.06 9.61
CA TYR A 154 2.58 18.50 10.37
C TYR A 154 1.58 17.36 10.65
N PHE A 155 1.29 16.49 9.69
CA PHE A 155 0.32 15.40 9.90
C PHE A 155 0.87 14.30 10.80
N THR A 156 2.19 14.08 10.79
CA THR A 156 2.85 13.18 11.74
C THR A 156 2.79 13.75 13.16
N ASP A 157 3.13 15.03 13.31
CA ASP A 157 3.08 15.72 14.60
C ASP A 157 1.65 15.81 15.13
N PHE A 158 0.69 16.06 14.25
CA PHE A 158 -0.72 16.04 14.61
C PHE A 158 -1.13 14.64 15.09
N ALA A 159 -0.88 13.59 14.31
CA ALA A 159 -1.28 12.23 14.66
C ALA A 159 -0.64 11.73 15.97
N THR A 160 0.61 12.13 16.23
CA THR A 160 1.34 11.77 17.47
C THR A 160 0.96 12.62 18.68
N SER A 161 0.32 13.78 18.47
CA SER A 161 -0.20 14.62 19.56
C SER A 161 -1.69 14.40 19.84
N VAL A 162 -2.40 13.60 19.03
CA VAL A 162 -3.79 13.23 19.31
C VAL A 162 -3.84 12.49 20.66
N PRO A 163 -4.68 12.95 21.61
CA PRO A 163 -4.79 12.30 22.91
C PRO A 163 -5.33 10.87 22.84
N ASP A 164 -4.97 10.03 23.82
CA ASP A 164 -5.32 8.61 23.86
C ASP A 164 -6.83 8.32 23.93
N ASP A 165 -7.65 9.30 24.34
CA ASP A 165 -9.12 9.22 24.37
C ASP A 165 -9.79 9.78 23.10
N CYS A 166 -9.02 9.91 22.01
CA CYS A 166 -9.49 10.27 20.68
C CYS A 166 -9.15 9.15 19.67
N LEU A 167 -9.84 9.16 18.52
CA LEU A 167 -9.55 8.27 17.40
C LEU A 167 -9.18 9.05 16.14
N ILE A 168 -8.33 8.45 15.32
CA ILE A 168 -8.04 8.92 13.96
C ILE A 168 -8.71 7.96 12.97
N LEU A 169 -9.57 8.51 12.12
CA LEU A 169 -10.07 7.85 10.92
C LEU A 169 -9.22 8.30 9.72
N THR A 170 -8.69 7.34 8.96
CA THR A 170 -7.83 7.62 7.80
C THR A 170 -8.24 6.83 6.56
N LEU A 171 -7.85 7.34 5.40
CA LEU A 171 -8.04 6.73 4.09
C LEU A 171 -7.01 7.28 3.09
N ALA A 172 -6.73 6.49 2.04
CA ALA A 172 -5.75 6.76 0.98
C ALA A 172 -4.28 6.60 1.42
N CYS A 173 -3.34 7.25 0.71
CA CYS A 173 -1.88 7.01 0.79
C CYS A 173 -1.16 7.65 1.97
#